data_AF-A0A963PNN2-F1
#
_entry.id   AF-A0A963PNN2-F1
#
_cell.length_a   1.000
_cell.length_b   1.000
_cell.length_c   1.000
_cell.angle_alpha   90.00
_cell.angle_beta   90.00
_cell.angle_gamma   90.00
#
_symmetry.space_group_name_H-M   'P 1'
#
loop_
_entity.id
_entity.type
_entity.pdbx_description
1 polymer ?
#
loop_
_entity_poly.entity_id
_entity_poly.type
_entity_poly.pdbx_seq_one_letter_code
_entity_poly.pdbx_strand_id
1 'polypeptide(L)'
;MSPASSTAVAPQPDAGTAPHGASAPPHDDAPNQFALLRQRRFAPFFWTQFAGAANDNLFKFAFTVMVTYQLSVSWLQPAMAGLVIGALFILPFLLFSATSGQMADKYDKRAMIVWVKRLEIGIM
;
A
#
# COMPACT_ATOMS: atom_id res chain seq x y z
N MET A 1 -51.64 -44.08 -51.44
CA MET A 1 -51.87 -44.39 -50.01
C MET A 1 -51.89 -43.09 -49.22
N SER A 2 -53.09 -42.57 -48.95
CA SER A 2 -53.41 -41.84 -47.71
C SER A 2 -53.19 -42.77 -46.49
N PRO A 3 -53.40 -42.34 -45.23
CA PRO A 3 -53.21 -41.04 -44.55
C PRO A 3 -52.59 -41.23 -43.13
N ALA A 4 -52.44 -40.17 -42.33
CA ALA A 4 -52.76 -40.08 -40.87
C ALA A 4 -52.04 -38.87 -40.25
N SER A 5 -52.76 -37.78 -39.92
CA SER A 5 -53.35 -37.50 -38.60
C SER A 5 -52.31 -36.94 -37.62
N SER A 6 -52.24 -35.61 -37.44
CA SER A 6 -53.03 -34.84 -36.47
C SER A 6 -52.59 -35.09 -35.03
N THR A 7 -51.93 -34.11 -34.42
CA THR A 7 -52.05 -33.87 -32.98
C THR A 7 -52.06 -32.37 -32.73
N ALA A 8 -53.13 -31.95 -32.06
CA ALA A 8 -53.52 -30.59 -31.78
C ALA A 8 -52.48 -29.82 -30.96
N VAL A 9 -52.24 -28.57 -31.35
CA VAL A 9 -51.60 -27.56 -30.50
C VAL A 9 -52.68 -27.05 -29.53
N ALA A 10 -52.50 -27.33 -28.24
CA ALA A 10 -53.29 -26.74 -27.17
C ALA A 10 -52.82 -25.29 -26.91
N PRO A 11 -53.70 -24.35 -26.53
CA PRO A 11 -53.30 -23.01 -26.14
C PRO A 11 -52.69 -23.05 -24.74
N GLN A 12 -51.45 -22.58 -24.62
CA GLN A 12 -50.74 -22.45 -23.36
C GLN A 12 -51.34 -21.27 -22.58
N PRO A 13 -51.83 -21.45 -21.34
CA PRO A 13 -52.43 -20.37 -20.58
C PRO A 13 -51.36 -19.43 -20.01
N ASP A 14 -51.54 -18.14 -20.30
CA ASP A 14 -50.87 -17.04 -19.64
C ASP A 14 -51.22 -17.01 -18.15
N ALA A 15 -50.26 -17.29 -17.26
CA ALA A 15 -50.27 -16.81 -15.87
C ALA A 15 -48.96 -17.18 -15.16
N GLY A 16 -48.05 -16.22 -15.05
CA GLY A 16 -46.79 -16.41 -14.35
C GLY A 16 -46.03 -15.11 -14.16
N THR A 17 -46.67 -14.18 -13.49
CA THR A 17 -46.16 -12.93 -12.90
C THR A 17 -44.66 -12.98 -12.55
N ALA A 18 -43.81 -12.39 -13.39
CA ALA A 18 -42.46 -11.98 -12.99
C ALA A 18 -42.50 -10.45 -12.80
N PRO A 19 -42.45 -9.93 -11.56
CA PRO A 19 -42.33 -8.50 -11.38
C PRO A 19 -40.96 -8.08 -11.93
N HIS A 20 -41.02 -7.15 -12.87
CA HIS A 20 -39.89 -6.35 -13.33
C HIS A 20 -39.15 -5.71 -12.16
N GLY A 21 -37.82 -5.65 -12.29
CA GLY A 21 -37.04 -4.58 -11.67
C GLY A 21 -36.67 -4.78 -10.20
N ALA A 22 -35.95 -5.86 -9.89
CA ALA A 22 -34.98 -5.75 -8.79
C ALA A 22 -33.78 -4.97 -9.33
N SER A 23 -33.85 -3.63 -9.23
CA SER A 23 -32.69 -2.76 -9.37
C SER A 23 -31.55 -3.35 -8.54
N ALA A 24 -30.45 -3.74 -9.19
CA ALA A 24 -29.20 -4.03 -8.51
C ALA A 24 -28.92 -2.89 -7.52
N PRO A 25 -28.53 -3.19 -6.26
CA PRO A 25 -28.21 -2.13 -5.32
C PRO A 25 -27.16 -1.22 -5.96
N PRO A 26 -27.31 0.11 -5.91
CA PRO A 26 -26.26 1.01 -6.34
C PRO A 26 -25.12 0.84 -5.34
N HIS A 27 -24.14 0.00 -5.67
CA HIS A 27 -22.85 0.01 -4.99
C HIS A 27 -22.03 1.18 -5.55
N ASP A 28 -22.52 2.40 -5.33
CA ASP A 28 -21.73 3.63 -5.44
C ASP A 28 -20.95 3.85 -4.13
N ASP A 29 -20.32 2.81 -3.61
CA ASP A 29 -19.31 2.97 -2.58
C ASP A 29 -17.97 3.10 -3.29
N ALA A 30 -17.72 4.29 -3.85
CA ALA A 30 -16.38 4.67 -4.27
C ALA A 30 -15.41 4.33 -3.12
N PRO A 31 -14.36 3.52 -3.35
CA PRO A 31 -13.49 3.05 -2.27
C PRO A 31 -12.79 4.26 -1.65
N ASN A 32 -13.32 4.73 -0.53
CA ASN A 32 -12.82 5.92 0.13
C ASN A 32 -11.48 5.55 0.79
N GLN A 33 -10.37 5.81 0.10
CA GLN A 33 -9.01 5.51 0.58
C GLN A 33 -8.72 6.17 1.94
N PHE A 34 -9.40 7.27 2.26
CA PHE A 34 -9.32 7.95 3.56
C PHE A 34 -10.11 7.23 4.68
N ALA A 35 -11.01 6.29 4.36
CA ALA A 35 -11.68 5.46 5.35
C ALA A 35 -10.70 4.53 6.08
N LEU A 36 -9.57 4.16 5.43
CA LEU A 36 -8.49 3.39 6.05
C LEU A 36 -7.77 4.18 7.14
N LEU A 37 -7.55 5.49 6.93
CA LEU A 37 -6.94 6.39 7.91
C LEU A 37 -7.79 6.58 9.17
N ARG A 38 -9.08 6.29 9.10
CA ARG A 38 -10.02 6.35 10.23
C ARG A 38 -10.06 5.05 11.04
N GLN A 39 -9.36 4.00 10.61
CA GLN A 39 -9.27 2.74 11.34
C GLN A 39 -8.21 2.82 12.46
N ARG A 40 -8.61 2.47 13.69
CA ARG A 40 -7.76 2.50 14.90
C ARG A 40 -6.44 1.71 14.78
N ARG A 41 -6.35 0.73 13.89
CA ARG A 41 -5.15 -0.10 13.67
C ARG A 41 -4.22 0.45 12.59
N PHE A 42 -4.77 1.15 11.59
CA PHE A 42 -4.01 1.69 10.46
C PHE A 42 -3.51 3.10 10.73
N ALA A 43 -4.29 3.94 11.41
CA ALA A 43 -3.92 5.32 11.74
C ALA A 43 -2.53 5.46 12.43
N PRO A 44 -2.22 4.71 13.52
CA PRO A 44 -0.90 4.84 14.15
C PRO A 44 0.24 4.31 13.28
N PHE A 45 0.02 3.24 12.50
CA PHE A 45 1.02 2.71 11.58
C PHE A 45 1.29 3.67 10.41
N PHE A 46 0.24 4.26 9.85
CA PHE A 46 0.37 5.25 8.79
C PHE A 46 1.14 6.47 9.26
N TRP A 47 0.80 7.01 10.44
CA TRP A 47 1.48 8.19 10.97
C TRP A 47 2.95 7.94 11.30
N THR A 48 3.31 6.76 11.83
CA THR A 48 4.73 6.44 12.05
C THR A 48 5.50 6.28 10.75
N GLN A 49 4.90 5.64 9.74
CA GLN A 49 5.52 5.52 8.40
C GLN A 49 5.64 6.88 7.71
N PHE A 50 4.60 7.71 7.78
CA PHE A 50 4.59 9.07 7.23
C PHE A 50 5.64 9.94 7.91
N ALA A 51 5.66 9.98 9.24
CA ALA A 51 6.64 10.75 10.00
C ALA A 51 8.07 10.27 9.73
N GLY A 52 8.28 8.96 9.63
CA GLY A 52 9.57 8.38 9.27
C GLY A 52 10.05 8.82 7.88
N ALA A 53 9.18 8.66 6.87
CA ALA A 53 9.48 9.09 5.50
C ALA A 53 9.69 10.61 5.40
N ALA A 54 8.88 11.41 6.10
CA ALA A 54 9.03 12.86 6.14
C ALA A 54 10.35 13.28 6.80
N ASN A 55 10.72 12.65 7.92
CA ASN A 55 11.98 12.92 8.61
C ASN A 55 13.19 12.57 7.74
N ASP A 56 13.19 11.40 7.10
CA ASP A 56 14.27 10.97 6.21
C ASP A 56 14.46 11.96 5.04
N ASN A 57 13.37 12.31 4.37
CA ASN A 57 13.42 13.25 3.25
C ASN A 57 13.84 14.65 3.71
N LEU A 58 13.31 15.16 4.83
CA LEU A 58 13.69 16.46 5.36
C LEU A 58 15.19 16.52 5.71
N PHE A 59 15.70 15.49 6.38
CA PHE A 59 17.12 15.40 6.71
C PHE A 59 17.99 15.33 5.46
N LYS A 60 17.61 14.50 4.47
CA LYS A 60 18.28 14.44 3.17
C LYS A 60 18.31 15.82 2.49
N PHE A 61 17.18 16.53 2.42
CA PHE A 61 17.13 17.87 1.82
C PHE A 61 18.01 18.87 2.58
N ALA A 62 17.92 18.90 3.92
CA ALA A 62 18.74 19.79 4.74
C ALA A 62 20.23 19.51 4.57
N PHE A 63 20.62 18.24 4.54
CA PHE A 63 22.00 17.81 4.31
C PHE A 63 22.47 18.18 2.90
N THR A 64 21.64 17.96 1.87
CA THR A 64 21.96 18.40 0.50
C THR A 64 22.19 19.90 0.42
N VAL A 65 21.33 20.72 1.03
CA VAL A 65 21.49 22.19 1.09
C VAL A 65 22.78 22.56 1.83
N MET A 66 23.05 21.95 2.98
CA MET A 66 24.26 22.18 3.75
C MET A 66 25.54 21.86 2.95
N VAL A 67 25.60 20.70 2.31
CA VAL A 67 26.76 20.29 1.51
C VAL A 67 26.94 21.20 0.29
N THR A 68 25.84 21.58 -0.35
CA THR A 68 25.86 22.38 -1.57
C THR A 68 26.23 23.84 -1.32
N TYR A 69 25.71 24.45 -0.25
CA TYR A 69 25.82 25.90 -0.03
C TYR A 69 26.73 26.29 1.13
N GLN A 70 26.86 25.45 2.18
CA GLN A 70 27.69 25.78 3.35
C GLN A 70 29.08 25.15 3.28
N LEU A 71 29.17 23.88 2.89
CA LEU A 71 30.45 23.18 2.80
C LEU A 71 31.13 23.37 1.43
N SER A 72 30.32 23.44 0.36
CA SER A 72 30.76 23.61 -1.04
C SER A 72 32.01 22.79 -1.39
N VAL A 73 31.86 21.48 -1.51
CA VAL A 73 32.99 20.56 -1.72
C VAL A 73 33.51 20.64 -3.15
N SER A 74 34.81 20.85 -3.33
CA SER A 74 35.44 21.09 -4.65
C SER A 74 35.29 19.95 -5.66
N TRP A 75 35.10 18.71 -5.20
CA TRP A 75 34.92 17.53 -6.04
C TRP A 75 33.46 17.24 -6.41
N LEU A 76 32.49 17.89 -5.75
CA LEU A 76 31.06 17.63 -5.93
C LEU A 76 30.35 18.86 -6.49
N GLN A 77 30.01 18.82 -7.77
CA GLN A 77 29.22 19.88 -8.39
C GLN A 77 27.82 19.99 -7.76
N PRO A 78 27.34 21.21 -7.44
CA PRO A 78 26.01 21.46 -6.89
C PRO A 78 24.87 20.76 -7.65
N ALA A 79 24.94 20.75 -8.98
CA ALA A 79 23.94 20.12 -9.85
C ALA A 79 23.85 18.59 -9.65
N MET A 80 24.94 17.94 -9.24
CA MET A 80 24.99 16.49 -9.02
C MET A 80 24.80 16.12 -7.55
N ALA A 81 24.95 17.08 -6.62
CA ALA A 81 24.89 16.83 -5.19
C ALA A 81 23.55 16.20 -4.76
N GLY A 82 22.42 16.69 -5.27
CA GLY A 82 21.10 16.13 -4.96
C GLY A 82 20.94 14.67 -5.40
N LEU A 83 21.47 14.31 -6.57
CA LEU A 83 21.42 12.95 -7.11
C LEU A 83 22.34 12.02 -6.32
N VAL A 84 23.60 12.41 -6.13
CA VAL A 84 24.60 11.60 -5.41
C VAL A 84 24.19 11.38 -3.96
N ILE A 85 23.83 12.43 -3.24
CA ILE A 85 23.36 12.32 -1.85
C ILE A 85 22.09 11.49 -1.80
N GLY A 86 21.15 11.70 -2.73
CA GLY A 86 19.94 10.89 -2.78
C GLY A 86 20.19 9.41 -3.01
N ALA A 87 21.11 9.05 -3.89
CA ALA A 87 21.54 7.68 -4.13
C ALA A 87 22.22 7.09 -2.88
N LEU A 88 23.12 7.83 -2.23
CA LEU A 88 23.80 7.39 -1.01
C LEU A 88 22.83 7.14 0.14
N PHE A 89 21.79 7.96 0.27
CA PHE A 89 20.78 7.80 1.32
C PHE A 89 19.89 6.58 1.09
N ILE A 90 19.48 6.30 -0.15
CA ILE A 90 18.57 5.17 -0.45
C ILE A 90 19.30 3.84 -0.59
N LEU A 91 20.56 3.85 -1.02
CA LEU A 91 21.36 2.65 -1.31
C LEU A 91 21.43 1.64 -0.15
N PRO A 92 21.71 2.02 1.11
CA PRO A 92 21.71 1.05 2.20
C PRO A 92 20.32 0.45 2.41
N PHE A 93 19.26 1.25 2.41
CA PHE A 93 17.88 0.74 2.54
C PHE A 93 17.55 -0.25 1.43
N LEU A 94 17.98 0.02 0.19
CA LEU A 94 17.76 -0.86 -0.95
C LEU A 94 18.56 -2.17 -0.83
N LEU A 95 19.84 -2.11 -0.47
CA LEU A 95 20.69 -3.30 -0.31
C LEU A 95 20.20 -4.21 0.82
N PHE A 96 19.78 -3.62 1.94
CA PHE A 96 19.29 -4.35 3.11
C PHE A 96 17.78 -4.64 3.04
N SER A 97 17.05 -4.16 2.03
CA SER A 97 15.61 -4.36 1.89
C SER A 97 15.26 -5.85 1.84
N ALA A 98 15.95 -6.63 1.01
CA ALA A 98 15.69 -8.06 0.87
C ALA A 98 15.98 -8.84 2.16
N THR A 99 17.10 -8.53 2.82
CA THR A 99 17.48 -9.17 4.10
C THR A 99 16.47 -8.84 5.20
N SER A 100 16.02 -7.58 5.28
CA SER A 100 15.02 -7.16 6.27
C SER A 100 13.66 -7.81 6.02
N GLY A 101 13.25 -7.97 4.76
CA GLY A 101 12.03 -8.69 4.38
C GLY A 101 12.08 -10.16 4.79
N GLN A 102 13.19 -10.84 4.51
CA GLN A 102 13.39 -12.23 4.93
C GLN A 102 13.36 -12.40 6.46
N MET A 103 13.91 -11.43 7.21
CA MET A 103 13.78 -11.43 8.67
C MET A 103 12.33 -11.20 9.13
N ALA A 104 11.59 -10.30 8.48
CA ALA A 104 10.19 -10.03 8.81
C ALA A 104 9.28 -11.24 8.57
N ASP A 105 9.58 -12.05 7.56
CA ASP A 105 8.79 -13.23 7.19
C ASP A 105 9.17 -14.48 8.00
N LYS A 106 10.44 -14.58 8.44
CA LYS A 106 10.96 -15.78 9.11
C LYS A 106 10.83 -15.75 10.64
N TYR A 107 10.70 -14.57 11.26
CA TYR A 107 10.62 -14.43 12.72
C TYR A 107 9.22 -14.08 13.20
N ASP A 108 8.77 -14.78 14.25
CA ASP A 108 7.48 -14.54 14.89
C ASP A 108 7.42 -13.09 15.42
N LYS A 109 6.36 -12.33 15.08
CA LYS A 109 6.25 -10.88 15.40
C LYS A 109 6.43 -10.60 16.88
N ARG A 110 6.04 -11.56 17.73
CA ARG A 110 6.21 -11.51 19.18
C ARG A 110 7.69 -11.59 19.60
N ALA A 111 8.50 -12.40 18.93
CA ALA A 111 9.93 -12.54 19.19
C ALA A 111 10.71 -11.27 18.81
N MET A 112 10.33 -10.63 17.70
CA MET A 112 10.93 -9.37 17.25
C MET A 112 10.69 -8.23 18.26
N ILE A 113 9.45 -8.10 18.75
CA ILE A 113 9.08 -7.09 19.76
C ILE A 113 9.87 -7.31 21.06
N VAL A 114 9.99 -8.55 21.52
CA VAL A 114 10.78 -8.87 22.72
C VAL A 114 12.26 -8.57 22.52
N TRP A 115 12.82 -8.87 21.34
CA TRP A 115 14.21 -8.55 21.02
C TRP A 115 14.48 -7.04 21.03
N VAL A 116 13.62 -6.24 20.40
CA VAL A 116 13.74 -4.77 20.41
C VAL A 116 13.65 -4.25 21.84
N LYS A 117 12.73 -4.77 22.66
CA LYS A 117 12.58 -4.35 24.07
C LYS A 117 13.80 -4.72 24.92
N ARG A 118 14.42 -5.88 24.68
CA ARG A 118 15.64 -6.30 25.37
C ARG A 118 16.84 -5.46 24.96
N LEU A 119 16.93 -5.09 23.68
CA LEU A 119 17.96 -4.21 23.16
C LEU A 119 17.80 -2.77 23.69
N GLU A 120 16.56 -2.30 23.85
CA GLU A 120 16.22 -1.02 24.49
C GLU A 120 16.71 -0.94 25.95
N ILE A 121 16.57 -2.02 26.73
CA ILE A 121 17.09 -2.14 28.10
C ILE A 121 18.63 -2.23 28.15
N GLY A 122 19.28 -2.72 27.09
CA GLY A 122 20.75 -2.84 27.06
C GLY A 122 21.48 -1.56 26.66
N ILE A 123 20.78 -0.62 26.02
CA ILE A 123 21.34 0.65 25.53
C ILE A 123 21.07 1.80 26.52
N MET A 124 19.97 1.73 27.26
CA MET A 124 19.67 2.62 28.40
C MET A 124 20.34 2.15 29.68
#